data_AF-A0A1D3TNL2-F1
#
_entry.id   AF-A0A1D3TNL2-F1
#
_cell.length_a   1.000
_cell.length_b   1.000
_cell.length_c   1.000
_cell.angle_alpha   90.00
_cell.angle_beta   90.00
_cell.angle_gamma   90.00
#
_symmetry.space_group_name_H-M   'P 1'
#
loop_
_entity.id
_entity.type
_entity.pdbx_description
1 polymer ?
#
loop_
_entity_poly.entity_id
_entity_poly.type
_entity_poly.pdbx_seq_one_letter_code
_entity_poly.pdbx_strand_id
1 'polypeptide(L)'
;MTFKEAKCPECGGALQIPDNLEKVICMYCGSEITAAMAVRAAELQAEEDSADPDKFDDYLRIATDRLPGMLLNTEHAFENFKKDKYPGAFRDFCERNDYVMEAIDKGYQLSKDKPEYLRGISSDFVKKVDENLQQIGRKKAIESKLVDYNFIMATYVTPSLLEYGTSSTAALADEILASWKIQFPKTNLGKAGFEEINNGFRKKLCYITTAVCESFGKPDDCYELTLLRSYRDTYLQNQSEGELLIKQYYDIAPTIVKRINKLPDHKEVYLGIWKAYIEPCIRLIEENKNAKCQEVYTKMVMELKEKYK
;
A
#
# COMPACT_ATOMS: atom_id res chain seq x y z
N MET A 1 -12.63 24.45 53.44
CA MET A 1 -12.89 24.74 52.02
C MET A 1 -11.96 23.86 51.22
N THR A 2 -12.47 23.14 50.24
CA THR A 2 -11.69 22.29 49.33
C THR A 2 -11.29 23.10 48.10
N PHE A 3 -10.08 22.84 47.59
CA PHE A 3 -9.48 23.55 46.48
C PHE A 3 -8.94 22.55 45.47
N LYS A 4 -8.96 22.92 44.20
CA LYS A 4 -8.29 22.20 43.10
C LYS A 4 -6.98 22.90 42.78
N GLU A 5 -5.92 22.12 42.63
CA GLU A 5 -4.68 22.60 42.03
C GLU A 5 -4.90 22.81 40.53
N ALA A 6 -4.45 23.95 40.02
CA ALA A 6 -4.69 24.38 38.65
C ALA A 6 -3.53 25.25 38.14
N LYS A 7 -3.48 25.53 36.84
CA LYS A 7 -2.55 26.50 36.24
C LYS A 7 -3.28 27.49 35.35
N CYS A 8 -2.78 28.72 35.27
CA CYS A 8 -3.29 29.67 34.29
C CYS A 8 -2.90 29.25 32.87
N PRO A 9 -3.85 29.09 31.92
CA PRO A 9 -3.53 28.73 30.54
C PRO A 9 -2.80 29.83 29.77
N GLU A 10 -2.91 31.09 30.21
CA GLU A 10 -2.28 32.24 29.54
C GLU A 10 -0.82 32.44 29.94
N CYS A 11 -0.50 32.24 31.24
CA CYS A 11 0.82 32.59 31.78
C CYS A 11 1.51 31.44 32.54
N GLY A 12 0.87 30.28 32.67
CA GLY A 12 1.42 29.11 33.37
C GLY A 12 1.51 29.22 34.89
N GLY A 13 1.02 30.32 35.49
CA GLY A 13 1.08 30.54 36.94
C GLY A 13 0.26 29.51 37.72
N ALA A 14 0.78 29.02 38.84
CA ALA A 14 0.13 28.01 39.68
C ALA A 14 -1.03 28.62 40.48
N LEU A 15 -2.20 28.00 40.45
CA LEU A 15 -3.42 28.49 41.06
C LEU A 15 -4.03 27.43 41.98
N GLN A 16 -4.73 27.90 43.01
CA GLN A 16 -5.62 27.08 43.82
C GLN A 16 -7.03 27.64 43.69
N ILE A 17 -7.94 26.85 43.13
CA ILE A 17 -9.30 27.29 42.81
C ILE A 17 -10.28 26.58 43.77
N PRO A 18 -11.05 27.32 44.58
CA PRO A 18 -12.15 26.74 45.36
C PRO A 18 -13.12 25.93 44.49
N ASP A 19 -13.58 24.77 44.97
CA ASP A 19 -14.44 23.86 44.19
C ASP A 19 -15.75 24.49 43.70
N ASN A 20 -16.22 25.54 44.37
CA ASN A 20 -17.48 26.22 44.09
C ASN A 20 -17.38 27.40 43.11
N LEU A 21 -16.18 27.67 42.55
CA LEU A 21 -15.98 28.74 41.59
C LEU A 21 -15.84 28.22 40.17
N GLU A 22 -16.71 28.67 39.27
CA GLU A 22 -16.62 28.35 37.84
C GLU A 22 -15.60 29.22 37.09
N LYS A 23 -15.33 30.42 37.61
CA LYS A 23 -14.40 31.39 37.03
C LYS A 23 -13.49 31.99 38.08
N VAL A 24 -12.27 32.32 37.68
CA VAL A 24 -11.26 32.97 38.52
C VAL A 24 -10.46 33.96 37.68
N ILE A 25 -9.96 35.01 38.33
CA ILE A 25 -8.99 35.93 37.73
C ILE A 25 -7.60 35.46 38.13
N CYS A 26 -6.73 35.22 37.14
CA CYS A 26 -5.35 34.84 37.40
C CYS A 26 -4.62 35.94 38.18
N MET A 27 -4.05 35.60 39.33
CA MET A 27 -3.31 36.57 40.17
C MET A 27 -1.98 37.03 39.57
N TYR A 28 -1.48 36.35 38.53
CA TYR A 28 -0.19 36.66 37.90
C TYR A 28 -0.34 37.56 36.66
N CYS A 29 -1.30 37.25 35.79
CA CYS A 29 -1.47 37.96 34.51
C CYS A 29 -2.77 38.75 34.40
N GLY A 30 -3.69 38.63 35.37
CA GLY A 30 -4.97 39.35 35.38
C GLY A 30 -6.03 38.81 34.42
N SER A 31 -5.76 37.72 33.70
CA SER A 31 -6.73 37.12 32.77
C SER A 31 -7.88 36.44 33.50
N GLU A 32 -9.12 36.63 33.03
CA GLU A 32 -10.29 35.86 33.47
C GLU A 32 -10.29 34.49 32.80
N ILE A 33 -10.30 33.42 33.60
CA ILE A 33 -10.20 32.04 33.13
C ILE A 33 -11.24 31.16 33.81
N THR A 34 -11.68 30.09 33.14
CA THR A 34 -12.60 29.12 33.74
C THR A 34 -11.81 28.11 34.59
N ALA A 35 -12.42 27.62 35.66
CA ALA A 35 -11.82 26.60 36.51
C ALA A 35 -11.49 25.33 35.72
N ALA A 36 -12.35 24.94 34.77
CA ALA A 36 -12.12 23.79 33.89
C ALA A 36 -10.88 23.95 33.00
N MET A 37 -10.69 25.14 32.40
CA MET A 37 -9.49 25.42 31.60
C MET A 37 -8.22 25.40 32.44
N ALA A 38 -8.29 25.92 33.66
CA ALA A 38 -7.13 26.00 34.54
C ALA A 38 -6.71 24.62 35.09
N VAL A 39 -7.68 23.77 35.44
CA VAL A 39 -7.43 22.38 35.84
C VAL A 39 -6.84 21.60 34.67
N ARG A 40 -7.42 21.71 33.48
CA ARG A 40 -6.89 21.07 32.28
C ARG A 40 -5.46 21.51 31.95
N ALA A 41 -5.12 22.79 32.14
CA ALA A 41 -3.76 23.28 31.95
C ALA A 41 -2.76 22.68 32.96
N ALA A 42 -3.19 22.43 34.21
CA ALA A 42 -2.36 21.74 35.19
C ALA A 42 -2.20 20.24 34.87
N GLU A 43 -3.26 19.57 34.42
CA GLU A 43 -3.23 18.18 33.97
C GLU A 43 -2.28 17.99 32.78
N LEU A 44 -2.39 18.85 31.75
CA LEU A 44 -1.49 18.84 30.59
C LEU A 44 -0.03 19.08 30.97
N GLN A 45 0.23 19.99 31.91
CA GLN A 45 1.59 20.20 32.40
C GLN A 45 2.10 19.00 33.21
N ALA A 46 1.26 18.37 34.05
CA ALA A 46 1.66 17.20 34.82
C ALA A 46 1.96 16.00 33.89
N GLU A 47 1.23 15.85 32.79
CA GLU A 47 1.55 14.90 31.72
C GLU A 47 2.91 15.24 31.07
N GLU A 48 3.16 16.51 30.73
CA GLU A 48 4.45 16.97 30.20
C GLU A 48 5.62 16.76 31.17
N ASP A 49 5.44 17.04 32.46
CA ASP A 49 6.47 16.92 33.49
C ASP A 49 6.74 15.43 33.85
N SER A 50 5.80 14.54 33.53
CA SER A 50 5.94 13.08 33.67
C SER A 50 6.59 12.40 32.46
N ALA A 51 6.70 13.11 31.33
CA ALA A 51 7.36 12.61 30.13
C ALA A 51 8.87 12.52 30.38
N ASP A 52 9.38 11.29 30.40
CA ASP A 52 10.79 10.97 30.58
C ASP A 52 11.58 11.38 29.31
N PRO A 53 12.38 12.47 29.34
CA PRO A 53 13.05 12.99 28.14
C PRO A 53 14.04 11.99 27.54
N ASP A 54 14.67 11.18 28.39
CA ASP A 54 15.63 10.14 27.99
C ASP A 54 14.92 9.07 27.13
N LYS A 55 13.64 8.77 27.42
CA LYS A 55 12.85 7.82 26.61
C LYS A 55 12.42 8.39 25.27
N PHE A 56 12.07 9.67 25.20
CA PHE A 56 11.73 10.30 23.92
C PHE A 56 12.92 10.26 22.96
N ASP A 57 14.10 10.64 23.46
CA ASP A 57 15.33 10.63 22.67
C ASP A 57 15.71 9.21 22.20
N ASP A 58 15.50 8.20 23.05
CA ASP A 58 15.68 6.80 22.67
C ASP A 58 14.74 6.37 21.54
N TYR A 59 13.45 6.69 21.63
CA TYR A 59 12.49 6.36 20.58
C TYR A 59 12.77 7.12 19.28
N LEU A 60 13.11 8.40 19.35
CA LEU A 60 13.50 9.20 18.19
C LEU A 60 14.74 8.61 17.51
N ARG A 61 15.76 8.24 18.30
CA ARG A 61 16.97 7.59 17.77
C ARG A 61 16.65 6.27 17.08
N ILE A 62 15.81 5.41 17.68
CA ILE A 62 15.40 4.15 17.04
C ILE A 62 14.66 4.43 15.73
N ALA A 63 13.68 5.33 15.73
CA ALA A 63 12.92 5.70 14.55
C ALA A 63 13.85 6.21 13.42
N THR A 64 14.71 7.17 13.72
CA THR A 64 15.63 7.78 12.74
C THR A 64 16.71 6.81 12.26
N ASP A 65 17.25 5.94 13.11
CA ASP A 65 18.37 5.06 12.74
C ASP A 65 17.95 3.73 12.16
N ARG A 66 16.75 3.23 12.46
CA ARG A 66 16.31 1.89 12.07
C ARG A 66 15.31 1.90 10.93
N LEU A 67 14.48 2.94 10.79
CA LEU A 67 13.54 3.07 9.67
C LEU A 67 14.23 2.98 8.29
N PRO A 68 15.38 3.63 8.02
CA PRO A 68 16.08 3.44 6.74
C PRO A 68 16.46 1.98 6.48
N GLY A 69 16.81 1.23 7.54
CA GLY A 69 17.15 -0.18 7.45
C GLY A 69 16.01 -1.06 6.90
N MET A 70 14.75 -0.67 7.12
CA MET A 70 13.59 -1.34 6.53
C MET A 70 13.63 -1.34 5.00
N LEU A 71 14.22 -0.31 4.40
CA LEU A 71 14.39 -0.23 2.95
C LEU A 71 15.74 -0.80 2.52
N LEU A 72 16.83 -0.34 3.15
CA LEU A 72 18.20 -0.58 2.71
C LEU A 72 18.64 -2.04 2.92
N ASN A 73 18.11 -2.72 3.94
CA ASN A 73 18.50 -4.10 4.30
C ASN A 73 17.50 -5.14 3.79
N THR A 74 16.51 -4.73 2.99
CA THR A 74 15.52 -5.65 2.43
C THR A 74 16.04 -6.28 1.15
N GLU A 75 16.37 -7.56 1.25
CA GLU A 75 16.84 -8.38 0.15
C GLU A 75 15.72 -9.31 -0.35
N HIS A 76 15.87 -9.86 -1.56
CA HIS A 76 14.95 -10.85 -2.13
C HIS A 76 13.48 -10.41 -2.27
N ALA A 77 13.18 -9.09 -2.15
CA ALA A 77 11.82 -8.57 -2.22
C ALA A 77 11.09 -8.99 -3.51
N PHE A 78 11.76 -8.90 -4.66
CA PHE A 78 11.22 -9.34 -5.95
C PHE A 78 10.97 -10.85 -6.03
N GLU A 79 11.88 -11.66 -5.48
CA GLU A 79 11.77 -13.13 -5.50
C GLU A 79 10.59 -13.62 -4.65
N ASN A 80 10.33 -12.92 -3.56
CA ASN A 80 9.24 -13.17 -2.63
C ASN A 80 7.92 -12.51 -3.05
N PHE A 81 7.91 -11.61 -4.03
CA PHE A 81 6.70 -10.98 -4.55
C PHE A 81 5.94 -11.90 -5.51
N LYS A 82 5.42 -13.00 -4.96
CA LYS A 82 4.57 -13.99 -5.63
C LYS A 82 3.37 -14.27 -4.74
N LYS A 83 2.22 -14.60 -5.34
CA LYS A 83 0.96 -14.83 -4.61
C LYS A 83 1.09 -15.80 -3.43
N ASP A 84 1.90 -16.85 -3.57
CA ASP A 84 2.12 -17.89 -2.58
C ASP A 84 3.22 -17.55 -1.55
N LYS A 85 4.10 -16.57 -1.83
CA LYS A 85 5.24 -16.21 -0.98
C LYS A 85 5.09 -14.87 -0.28
N TYR A 86 4.48 -13.90 -0.95
CA TYR A 86 4.38 -12.52 -0.48
C TYR A 86 3.66 -12.40 0.86
N PRO A 87 2.53 -13.07 1.12
CA PRO A 87 1.88 -12.97 2.43
C PRO A 87 2.77 -13.39 3.61
N GLY A 88 3.56 -14.45 3.42
CA GLY A 88 4.53 -14.90 4.43
C GLY A 88 5.69 -13.93 4.57
N ALA A 89 6.32 -13.57 3.46
CA ALA A 89 7.44 -12.63 3.46
C ALA A 89 7.08 -11.24 4.02
N PHE A 90 5.87 -10.77 3.75
CA PHE A 90 5.35 -9.51 4.29
C PHE A 90 5.13 -9.60 5.80
N ARG A 91 4.58 -10.71 6.29
CA ARG A 91 4.44 -10.93 7.74
C ARG A 91 5.79 -10.95 8.44
N ASP A 92 6.76 -11.70 7.91
CA ASP A 92 8.12 -11.76 8.46
C ASP A 92 8.79 -10.37 8.45
N PHE A 93 8.50 -9.57 7.42
CA PHE A 93 8.96 -8.19 7.34
C PHE A 93 8.35 -7.30 8.43
N CYS A 94 7.03 -7.40 8.68
CA CYS A 94 6.37 -6.67 9.75
C CYS A 94 6.92 -7.09 11.12
N GLU A 95 6.97 -8.39 11.41
CA GLU A 95 7.45 -8.93 12.70
C GLU A 95 8.89 -8.48 13.00
N ARG A 96 9.78 -8.48 11.99
CA ARG A 96 11.16 -8.02 12.16
C ARG A 96 11.28 -6.55 12.50
N ASN A 97 10.33 -5.72 12.03
CA ASN A 97 10.40 -4.26 12.15
C ASN A 97 9.37 -3.69 13.15
N ASP A 98 8.66 -4.54 13.89
CA ASP A 98 7.64 -4.14 14.86
C ASP A 98 8.19 -3.15 15.91
N TYR A 99 9.42 -3.40 16.41
CA TYR A 99 10.09 -2.51 17.36
C TYR A 99 10.37 -1.10 16.80
N VAL A 100 10.50 -0.95 15.48
CA VAL A 100 10.67 0.35 14.82
C VAL A 100 9.34 1.09 14.79
N MET A 101 8.25 0.38 14.49
CA MET A 101 6.89 0.93 14.50
C MET A 101 6.48 1.37 15.90
N GLU A 102 6.78 0.54 16.90
CA GLU A 102 6.54 0.85 18.30
C GLU A 102 7.30 2.11 18.74
N ALA A 103 8.58 2.24 18.35
CA ALA A 103 9.37 3.42 18.66
C ALA A 103 8.81 4.69 17.98
N ILE A 104 8.39 4.61 16.73
CA ILE A 104 7.73 5.72 16.01
C ILE A 104 6.47 6.15 16.76
N ASP A 105 5.60 5.21 17.13
CA ASP A 105 4.35 5.55 17.80
C ASP A 105 4.60 6.14 19.19
N LYS A 106 5.46 5.52 19.99
CA LYS A 106 5.78 6.03 21.33
C LYS A 106 6.45 7.41 21.30
N GLY A 107 7.40 7.62 20.38
CA GLY A 107 8.00 8.94 20.18
C GLY A 107 6.96 9.97 19.70
N TYR A 108 6.03 9.57 18.84
CA TYR A 108 4.93 10.43 18.41
C TYR A 108 3.97 10.81 19.56
N GLN A 109 3.64 9.87 20.46
CA GLN A 109 2.79 10.17 21.62
C GLN A 109 3.47 11.12 22.61
N LEU A 110 4.79 10.98 22.77
CA LEU A 110 5.60 11.85 23.64
C LEU A 110 5.98 13.19 22.99
N SER A 111 5.86 13.32 21.67
CA SER A 111 6.21 14.56 20.97
C SER A 111 5.22 15.69 21.24
N LYS A 112 5.76 16.87 21.59
CA LYS A 112 5.00 18.12 21.69
C LYS A 112 4.57 18.66 20.33
N ASP A 113 5.39 18.45 19.29
CA ASP A 113 5.09 18.82 17.91
C ASP A 113 5.09 17.57 17.03
N LYS A 114 3.90 16.97 16.94
CA LYS A 114 3.64 15.76 16.15
C LYS A 114 3.98 15.95 14.66
N PRO A 115 3.55 17.03 13.98
CA PRO A 115 3.98 17.31 12.62
C PRO A 115 5.50 17.41 12.44
N GLU A 116 6.20 18.10 13.34
CA GLU A 116 7.66 18.25 13.23
C GLU A 116 8.39 16.94 13.48
N TYR A 117 7.93 16.14 14.44
CA TYR A 117 8.46 14.80 14.68
C TYR A 117 8.39 13.90 13.43
N LEU A 118 7.24 13.87 12.75
CA LEU A 118 7.07 13.11 11.51
C LEU A 118 7.91 13.65 10.35
N ARG A 119 7.99 14.97 10.20
CA ARG A 119 8.85 15.62 9.19
C ARG A 119 10.32 15.30 9.41
N GLY A 120 10.79 15.35 10.66
CA GLY A 120 12.17 15.03 11.02
C GLY A 120 12.55 13.61 10.62
N ILE A 121 11.74 12.63 11.03
CA ILE A 121 11.96 11.22 10.67
C ILE A 121 11.92 11.00 9.15
N SER A 122 10.95 11.61 8.46
CA SER A 122 10.79 11.42 7.01
C SER A 122 11.91 12.05 6.21
N SER A 123 12.37 13.25 6.61
CA SER A 123 13.51 13.94 6.02
C SER A 123 14.80 13.15 6.20
N ASP A 124 15.06 12.65 7.41
CA ASP A 124 16.25 11.83 7.68
C ASP A 124 16.21 10.50 6.93
N PHE A 125 15.01 9.90 6.79
CA PHE A 125 14.82 8.70 6.00
C PHE A 125 15.24 8.91 4.54
N VAL A 126 14.68 9.90 3.85
CA VAL A 126 15.00 10.13 2.43
C VAL A 126 16.44 10.57 2.23
N LYS A 127 17.01 11.32 3.17
CA LYS A 127 18.42 11.73 3.16
C LYS A 127 19.35 10.53 3.24
N LYS A 128 19.14 9.62 4.20
CA LYS A 128 19.96 8.40 4.35
C LYS A 128 19.87 7.48 3.12
N VAL A 129 18.70 7.43 2.47
CA VAL A 129 18.53 6.71 1.20
C VAL A 129 19.32 7.36 0.08
N ASP A 130 19.27 8.69 -0.04
CA ASP A 130 20.05 9.43 -1.05
C ASP A 130 21.56 9.27 -0.84
N GLU A 131 22.03 9.39 0.40
CA GLU A 131 23.43 9.14 0.77
C GLU A 131 23.88 7.73 0.37
N ASN A 132 23.04 6.72 0.58
CA ASN A 132 23.32 5.35 0.17
C ASN A 132 23.40 5.22 -1.37
N LEU A 133 22.51 5.88 -2.11
CA LEU A 133 22.55 5.90 -3.58
C LEU A 133 23.80 6.61 -4.11
N GLN A 134 24.22 7.72 -3.48
CA GLN A 134 25.41 8.47 -3.88
C GLN A 134 26.72 7.67 -3.72
N GLN A 135 26.74 6.66 -2.86
CA GLN A 135 27.88 5.73 -2.73
C GLN A 135 28.05 4.83 -3.97
N ILE A 136 27.06 4.75 -4.86
CA ILE A 136 27.10 3.94 -6.08
C ILE A 136 27.74 4.76 -7.22
N GLY A 137 28.97 4.44 -7.60
CA GLY A 137 29.73 5.24 -8.57
C GLY A 137 29.21 5.26 -10.03
N ARG A 138 28.21 4.43 -10.41
CA ARG A 138 27.68 4.37 -11.79
C ARG A 138 26.22 4.80 -11.83
N LYS A 139 25.91 5.84 -12.62
CA LYS A 139 24.55 6.38 -12.83
C LYS A 139 23.49 5.31 -13.15
N LYS A 140 23.78 4.39 -14.08
CA LYS A 140 22.85 3.31 -14.44
C LYS A 140 22.55 2.36 -13.27
N ALA A 141 23.54 2.13 -12.39
CA ALA A 141 23.36 1.32 -11.19
C ALA A 141 22.55 2.06 -10.11
N ILE A 142 22.73 3.38 -9.97
CA ILE A 142 21.86 4.23 -9.13
C ILE A 142 20.40 4.13 -9.59
N GLU A 143 20.15 4.31 -10.89
CA GLU A 143 18.80 4.24 -11.46
C GLU A 143 18.16 2.87 -11.22
N SER A 144 18.92 1.79 -11.39
CA SER A 144 18.46 0.43 -11.08
C SER A 144 18.14 0.26 -9.59
N LYS A 145 19.03 0.72 -8.70
CA LYS A 145 18.84 0.59 -7.25
C LYS A 145 17.67 1.42 -6.75
N LEU A 146 17.43 2.60 -7.33
CA LEU A 146 16.26 3.42 -7.03
C LEU A 146 14.95 2.72 -7.45
N VAL A 147 14.96 1.96 -8.55
CA VAL A 147 13.82 1.11 -8.93
C VAL A 147 13.58 0.03 -7.89
N ASP A 148 14.63 -0.63 -7.39
CA ASP A 148 14.51 -1.63 -6.32
C ASP A 148 13.93 -1.01 -5.05
N TYR A 149 14.41 0.17 -4.65
CA TYR A 149 13.89 0.90 -3.51
C TYR A 149 12.45 1.33 -3.68
N ASN A 150 12.06 1.85 -4.84
CA ASN A 150 10.67 2.18 -5.13
C ASN A 150 9.76 0.95 -4.99
N PHE A 151 10.24 -0.21 -5.44
CA PHE A 151 9.51 -1.46 -5.31
C PHE A 151 9.33 -1.87 -3.85
N ILE A 152 10.40 -1.90 -3.06
CA ILE A 152 10.35 -2.26 -1.63
C ILE A 152 9.50 -1.25 -0.85
N MET A 153 9.60 0.05 -1.16
CA MET A 153 8.76 1.08 -0.57
C MET A 153 7.28 0.78 -0.81
N ALA A 154 6.89 0.55 -2.07
CA ALA A 154 5.50 0.31 -2.43
C ALA A 154 4.95 -1.02 -1.91
N THR A 155 5.80 -2.05 -1.75
CA THR A 155 5.35 -3.43 -1.47
C THR A 155 5.57 -3.89 -0.03
N TYR A 156 6.46 -3.25 0.73
CA TYR A 156 6.79 -3.64 2.11
C TYR A 156 6.72 -2.45 3.07
N VAL A 157 7.49 -1.38 2.84
CA VAL A 157 7.58 -0.27 3.82
C VAL A 157 6.25 0.45 4.00
N THR A 158 5.66 0.97 2.92
CA THR A 158 4.38 1.68 3.00
C THR A 158 3.26 0.78 3.51
N PRO A 159 3.05 -0.46 3.00
CA PRO A 159 2.02 -1.33 3.54
C PRO A 159 2.24 -1.69 5.01
N SER A 160 3.48 -1.87 5.48
CA SER A 160 3.75 -2.18 6.89
C SER A 160 3.39 -1.04 7.84
N LEU A 161 3.60 0.21 7.44
CA LEU A 161 3.20 1.39 8.20
C LEU A 161 1.67 1.47 8.35
N LEU A 162 0.95 1.06 7.30
CA LEU A 162 -0.52 1.01 7.30
C LEU A 162 -1.04 -0.18 8.11
N GLU A 163 -0.38 -1.34 8.01
CA GLU A 163 -0.74 -2.57 8.71
C GLU A 163 -0.60 -2.43 10.23
N TYR A 164 0.39 -1.67 10.71
CA TYR A 164 0.57 -1.40 12.14
C TYR A 164 -0.64 -0.68 12.77
N GLY A 165 -1.39 0.10 11.98
CA GLY A 165 -2.74 0.53 12.35
C GLY A 165 -2.84 1.71 13.34
N THR A 166 -1.75 2.43 13.62
CA THR A 166 -1.77 3.63 14.47
C THR A 166 -1.91 4.92 13.66
N SER A 167 -2.39 5.99 14.30
CA SER A 167 -2.48 7.31 13.66
C SER A 167 -1.10 7.89 13.32
N SER A 168 -0.09 7.58 14.12
CA SER A 168 1.30 8.00 13.91
C SER A 168 1.91 7.35 12.67
N THR A 169 1.83 6.02 12.53
CA THR A 169 2.39 5.29 11.38
C THR A 169 1.64 5.58 10.08
N ALA A 170 0.32 5.75 10.13
CA ALA A 170 -0.47 6.13 8.97
C ALA A 170 -0.12 7.55 8.46
N ALA A 171 0.10 8.50 9.37
CA ALA A 171 0.53 9.86 9.05
C ALA A 171 1.99 9.89 8.57
N LEU A 172 2.86 9.07 9.16
CA LEU A 172 4.24 8.93 8.71
C LEU A 172 4.32 8.39 7.27
N ALA A 173 3.44 7.46 6.90
CA ALA A 173 3.38 6.96 5.52
C ALA A 173 3.11 8.08 4.51
N ASP A 174 2.22 9.02 4.83
CA ASP A 174 1.96 10.19 3.97
C ASP A 174 3.16 11.12 3.90
N GLU A 175 3.78 11.42 5.04
CA GLU A 175 4.94 12.31 5.13
C GLU A 175 6.17 11.76 4.40
N ILE A 176 6.42 10.45 4.50
CA ILE A 176 7.49 9.77 3.75
C ILE A 176 7.21 9.83 2.25
N LEU A 177 5.98 9.56 1.81
CA LEU A 177 5.65 9.61 0.38
C LEU A 177 5.80 11.02 -0.19
N ALA A 178 5.43 12.05 0.58
CA ALA A 178 5.63 13.44 0.22
C ALA A 178 7.13 13.79 0.13
N SER A 179 7.91 13.44 1.15
CA SER A 179 9.36 13.64 1.21
C SER A 179 10.09 12.91 0.08
N TRP A 180 9.66 11.68 -0.23
CA TRP A 180 10.19 10.86 -1.30
C TRP A 180 9.95 11.50 -2.68
N LYS A 181 8.77 12.07 -2.89
CA LYS A 181 8.46 12.76 -4.15
C LYS A 181 9.30 14.01 -4.34
N ILE A 182 9.63 14.73 -3.26
CA ILE A 182 10.53 15.88 -3.30
C ILE A 182 11.96 15.43 -3.63
N GLN A 183 12.47 14.42 -2.93
CA GLN A 183 13.84 13.93 -3.12
C GLN A 183 14.04 13.21 -4.47
N PHE A 184 13.04 12.45 -4.93
CA PHE A 184 13.08 11.67 -6.16
C PHE A 184 11.89 12.01 -7.10
N PRO A 185 11.87 13.20 -7.73
CA PRO A 185 10.70 13.71 -8.47
C PRO A 185 10.20 12.84 -9.63
N LYS A 186 11.09 12.02 -10.19
CA LYS A 186 10.78 11.11 -11.32
C LYS A 186 10.06 9.83 -10.88
N THR A 187 9.96 9.57 -9.58
CA THR A 187 9.27 8.40 -9.04
C THR A 187 7.78 8.67 -8.87
N ASN A 188 6.99 7.61 -8.84
CA ASN A 188 5.55 7.68 -8.59
C ASN A 188 5.16 6.55 -7.66
N LEU A 189 5.24 6.80 -6.35
CA LEU A 189 4.83 5.86 -5.31
C LEU A 189 3.40 6.17 -4.90
N GLY A 190 2.57 5.13 -4.85
CA GLY A 190 1.22 5.19 -4.31
C GLY A 190 1.17 4.71 -2.86
N LYS A 191 0.14 5.12 -2.14
CA LYS A 191 -0.22 4.59 -0.82
C LYS A 191 -1.16 3.41 -1.02
N ALA A 192 -0.66 2.19 -0.87
CA ALA A 192 -1.45 0.96 -0.98
C ALA A 192 -1.21 0.10 0.26
N GLY A 193 -2.29 -0.47 0.82
CA GLY A 193 -2.21 -1.42 1.94
C GLY A 193 -1.87 -2.85 1.50
N PHE A 194 -1.58 -3.72 2.47
CA PHE A 194 -1.30 -5.14 2.21
C PHE A 194 -2.43 -5.80 1.42
N GLU A 195 -3.68 -5.62 1.85
CA GLU A 195 -4.84 -6.23 1.19
C GLU A 195 -4.98 -5.80 -0.27
N GLU A 196 -4.77 -4.52 -0.59
CA GLU A 196 -4.83 -4.04 -1.98
C GLU A 196 -3.78 -4.69 -2.87
N ILE A 197 -2.56 -4.86 -2.35
CA ILE A 197 -1.44 -5.48 -3.07
C ILE A 197 -1.65 -6.98 -3.19
N ASN A 198 -2.06 -7.63 -2.10
CA ASN A 198 -2.28 -9.07 -2.03
C ASN A 198 -3.43 -9.49 -2.95
N ASN A 199 -4.53 -8.73 -2.97
CA ASN A 199 -5.62 -8.90 -3.93
C ASN A 199 -5.20 -8.47 -5.36
N GLY A 200 -4.21 -7.57 -5.44
CA GLY A 200 -3.57 -7.08 -6.66
C GLY A 200 -2.67 -8.08 -7.38
N PHE A 201 -2.29 -9.21 -6.76
CA PHE A 201 -1.83 -10.41 -7.49
C PHE A 201 -3.00 -10.98 -8.30
N ARG A 202 -3.45 -10.20 -9.30
CA ARG A 202 -4.58 -10.60 -10.11
C ARG A 202 -4.25 -11.92 -10.76
N LYS A 203 -5.15 -12.87 -10.51
CA LYS A 203 -5.48 -13.98 -11.41
C LYS A 203 -5.21 -13.52 -12.84
N LYS A 204 -4.33 -14.22 -13.55
CA LYS A 204 -4.07 -14.04 -14.98
C LYS A 204 -5.41 -13.64 -15.66
N LEU A 205 -5.54 -12.43 -16.24
CA LEU A 205 -6.82 -11.94 -16.81
C LEU A 205 -7.12 -12.60 -18.16
N CYS A 206 -8.30 -13.17 -18.39
CA CYS A 206 -8.71 -13.64 -19.72
C CYS A 206 -9.22 -12.46 -20.58
N TYR A 207 -8.35 -11.55 -21.02
CA TYR A 207 -8.70 -10.31 -21.76
C TYR A 207 -9.82 -10.45 -22.80
N ILE A 208 -9.72 -11.40 -23.73
CA ILE A 208 -10.75 -11.59 -24.77
C ILE A 208 -12.09 -12.01 -24.15
N THR A 209 -12.07 -12.99 -23.25
CA THR A 209 -13.28 -13.48 -22.57
C THR A 209 -13.90 -12.42 -21.68
N THR A 210 -13.08 -11.62 -20.99
CA THR A 210 -13.51 -10.49 -20.16
C THR A 210 -14.23 -9.47 -21.05
N ALA A 211 -13.62 -9.05 -22.16
CA ALA A 211 -14.24 -8.09 -23.08
C ALA A 211 -15.57 -8.62 -23.68
N VAL A 212 -15.65 -9.91 -24.00
CA VAL A 212 -16.90 -10.53 -24.46
C VAL A 212 -17.98 -10.52 -23.38
N CYS A 213 -17.65 -10.93 -22.14
CA CYS A 213 -18.61 -10.95 -21.03
C CYS A 213 -19.08 -9.53 -20.66
N GLU A 214 -18.17 -8.56 -20.64
CA GLU A 214 -18.48 -7.14 -20.44
C GLU A 214 -19.41 -6.61 -21.53
N SER A 215 -19.23 -7.03 -22.80
CA SER A 215 -20.12 -6.64 -23.90
C SER A 215 -21.57 -7.11 -23.71
N PHE A 216 -21.78 -8.13 -22.88
CA PHE A 216 -23.10 -8.64 -22.47
C PHE A 216 -23.57 -8.09 -21.11
N GLY A 217 -22.83 -7.17 -20.50
CA GLY A 217 -23.15 -6.59 -19.20
C GLY A 217 -22.95 -7.55 -18.02
N LYS A 218 -22.12 -8.59 -18.17
CA LYS A 218 -21.80 -9.53 -17.09
C LYS A 218 -20.68 -8.98 -16.19
N PRO A 219 -20.68 -9.29 -14.88
CA PRO A 219 -19.60 -8.90 -13.98
C PRO A 219 -18.33 -9.75 -14.19
N ASP A 220 -17.16 -9.28 -13.70
CA ASP A 220 -15.86 -9.96 -13.90
C ASP A 220 -15.71 -11.30 -13.15
N ASP A 221 -16.63 -11.58 -12.21
CA ASP A 221 -16.73 -12.82 -11.46
C ASP A 221 -17.84 -13.76 -11.99
N CYS A 222 -18.38 -13.49 -13.18
CA CYS A 222 -19.40 -14.35 -13.78
C CYS A 222 -18.92 -15.80 -13.94
N TYR A 223 -19.89 -16.72 -14.02
CA TYR A 223 -19.64 -18.17 -14.14
C TYR A 223 -18.65 -18.49 -15.26
N GLU A 224 -18.82 -17.89 -16.43
CA GLU A 224 -18.04 -18.20 -17.62
C GLU A 224 -16.58 -17.77 -17.50
N LEU A 225 -16.34 -16.59 -16.92
CA LEU A 225 -14.99 -16.12 -16.64
C LEU A 225 -14.31 -16.99 -15.60
N THR A 226 -15.03 -17.33 -14.53
CA THR A 226 -14.50 -18.17 -13.46
C THR A 226 -14.14 -19.56 -13.98
N LEU A 227 -15.00 -20.17 -14.81
CA LEU A 227 -14.77 -21.48 -15.41
C LEU A 227 -13.55 -21.47 -16.34
N LEU A 228 -13.45 -20.51 -17.25
CA LEU A 228 -12.35 -20.43 -18.23
C LEU A 228 -11.01 -20.04 -17.57
N ARG A 229 -11.04 -19.18 -16.55
CA ARG A 229 -9.84 -18.86 -15.74
C ARG A 229 -9.35 -20.11 -15.01
N SER A 230 -10.26 -20.85 -14.37
CA SER A 230 -9.95 -22.11 -13.70
C SER A 230 -9.35 -23.13 -14.67
N TYR A 231 -9.97 -23.35 -15.83
CA TYR A 231 -9.46 -24.24 -16.86
C TYR A 231 -8.03 -23.88 -17.31
N ARG A 232 -7.78 -22.59 -17.57
CA ARG A 232 -6.45 -22.11 -17.97
C ARG A 232 -5.41 -22.35 -16.87
N ASP A 233 -5.74 -21.96 -15.64
CA ASP A 233 -4.79 -21.98 -14.52
C ASP A 233 -4.52 -23.41 -14.01
N THR A 234 -5.45 -24.34 -14.21
CA THR A 234 -5.34 -25.74 -13.73
C THR A 234 -4.98 -26.72 -14.84
N TYR A 235 -5.76 -26.80 -15.92
CA TYR A 235 -5.52 -27.79 -16.98
C TYR A 235 -4.47 -27.28 -17.96
N LEU A 236 -4.69 -26.10 -18.54
CA LEU A 236 -3.87 -25.62 -19.65
C LEU A 236 -2.44 -25.33 -19.21
N GLN A 237 -2.23 -24.69 -18.06
CA GLN A 237 -0.90 -24.39 -17.52
C GLN A 237 -0.05 -25.66 -17.29
N ASN A 238 -0.67 -26.82 -17.05
CA ASN A 238 0.02 -28.08 -16.79
C ASN A 238 0.27 -28.92 -18.07
N GLN A 239 -0.07 -28.41 -19.25
CA GLN A 239 0.25 -29.08 -20.52
C GLN A 239 1.64 -28.67 -21.02
N SER A 240 2.32 -29.57 -21.75
CA SER A 240 3.68 -29.37 -22.27
C SER A 240 3.86 -28.09 -23.10
N GLU A 241 2.85 -27.68 -23.87
CA GLU A 241 2.87 -26.43 -24.66
C GLU A 241 1.98 -25.32 -24.06
N GLY A 242 1.34 -25.60 -22.93
CA GLY A 242 0.31 -24.74 -22.36
C GLY A 242 0.85 -23.41 -21.83
N GLU A 243 2.03 -23.42 -21.21
CA GLU A 243 2.68 -22.19 -20.74
C GLU A 243 3.00 -21.23 -21.89
N LEU A 244 3.54 -21.77 -23.00
CA LEU A 244 3.86 -20.97 -24.19
C LEU A 244 2.59 -20.40 -24.82
N LEU A 245 1.52 -21.19 -24.92
CA LEU A 245 0.23 -20.74 -25.45
C LEU A 245 -0.38 -19.63 -24.58
N ILE A 246 -0.35 -19.80 -23.25
CA ILE A 246 -0.80 -18.77 -22.31
C ILE A 246 0.01 -17.50 -22.49
N LYS A 247 1.34 -17.59 -22.60
CA LYS A 247 2.19 -16.41 -22.84
C LYS A 247 1.83 -15.70 -24.14
N GLN A 248 1.69 -16.45 -25.24
CA GLN A 248 1.29 -15.88 -26.54
C GLN A 248 -0.07 -15.18 -26.46
N TYR A 249 -1.02 -15.76 -25.73
CA TYR A 249 -2.31 -15.14 -25.46
C TYR A 249 -2.15 -13.79 -24.75
N TYR A 250 -1.37 -13.74 -23.66
CA TYR A 250 -1.14 -12.50 -22.90
C TYR A 250 -0.46 -11.41 -23.73
N ASP A 251 0.44 -11.79 -24.64
CA ASP A 251 1.15 -10.84 -25.50
C ASP A 251 0.21 -10.18 -26.54
N ILE A 252 -0.74 -10.93 -27.10
CA ILE A 252 -1.59 -10.45 -28.21
C ILE A 252 -2.99 -10.01 -27.81
N ALA A 253 -3.58 -10.60 -26.77
CA ALA A 253 -4.99 -10.41 -26.42
C ALA A 253 -5.37 -8.94 -26.10
N PRO A 254 -4.56 -8.14 -25.37
CA PRO A 254 -4.87 -6.72 -25.16
C PRO A 254 -4.94 -5.92 -26.47
N THR A 255 -4.08 -6.25 -27.44
CA THR A 255 -4.06 -5.59 -28.76
C THR A 255 -5.30 -5.95 -29.58
N ILE A 256 -5.71 -7.22 -29.56
CA ILE A 256 -6.94 -7.70 -30.20
C ILE A 256 -8.16 -6.96 -29.64
N VAL A 257 -8.33 -6.94 -28.31
CA VAL A 257 -9.44 -6.26 -27.63
C VAL A 257 -9.46 -4.76 -27.97
N LYS A 258 -8.31 -4.10 -27.91
CA LYS A 258 -8.18 -2.67 -28.26
C LYS A 258 -8.63 -2.39 -29.70
N ARG A 259 -8.34 -3.28 -30.65
CA ARG A 259 -8.72 -3.11 -32.05
C ARG A 259 -10.20 -3.38 -32.27
N ILE A 260 -10.75 -4.44 -31.66
CA ILE A 260 -12.18 -4.74 -31.72
C ILE A 260 -12.99 -3.56 -31.15
N ASN A 261 -12.59 -3.00 -30.00
CA ASN A 261 -13.29 -1.87 -29.37
C ASN A 261 -13.29 -0.58 -30.21
N LYS A 262 -12.45 -0.47 -31.24
CA LYS A 262 -12.46 0.67 -32.16
C LYS A 262 -13.44 0.49 -33.32
N LEU A 263 -13.98 -0.71 -33.51
CA LEU A 263 -14.94 -0.98 -34.57
C LEU A 263 -16.33 -0.47 -34.17
N PRO A 264 -17.10 0.12 -35.10
CA PRO A 264 -18.46 0.58 -34.81
C PRO A 264 -19.41 -0.58 -34.45
N ASP A 265 -19.14 -1.78 -34.97
CA ASP A 265 -19.88 -3.03 -34.79
C ASP A 265 -19.26 -3.96 -33.72
N HIS A 266 -18.43 -3.44 -32.80
CA HIS A 266 -17.68 -4.26 -31.85
C HIS A 266 -18.53 -5.25 -31.03
N LYS A 267 -19.79 -4.91 -30.72
CA LYS A 267 -20.72 -5.79 -30.00
C LYS A 267 -21.07 -7.03 -30.81
N GLU A 268 -21.27 -6.89 -32.12
CA GLU A 268 -21.54 -8.01 -33.02
C GLU A 268 -20.30 -8.89 -33.18
N VAL A 269 -19.11 -8.27 -33.25
CA VAL A 269 -17.84 -9.00 -33.25
C VAL A 269 -17.67 -9.86 -31.99
N TYR A 270 -17.94 -9.30 -30.81
CA TYR A 270 -17.88 -10.06 -29.56
C TYR A 270 -18.93 -11.18 -29.48
N LEU A 271 -20.13 -10.95 -29.99
CA LEU A 271 -21.15 -12.00 -30.13
C LEU A 271 -20.68 -13.14 -31.05
N GLY A 272 -19.96 -12.81 -32.13
CA GLY A 272 -19.32 -13.79 -33.00
C GLY A 272 -18.26 -14.63 -32.28
N ILE A 273 -17.36 -13.97 -31.51
CA ILE A 273 -16.33 -14.65 -30.70
C ILE A 273 -16.97 -15.57 -29.66
N TRP A 274 -18.06 -15.11 -29.02
CA TRP A 274 -18.80 -15.91 -28.06
C TRP A 274 -19.26 -17.24 -28.66
N LYS A 275 -20.03 -17.16 -29.75
CA LYS A 275 -20.64 -18.33 -30.41
C LYS A 275 -19.60 -19.26 -31.03
N ALA A 276 -18.52 -18.71 -31.59
CA ALA A 276 -17.52 -19.48 -32.30
C ALA A 276 -16.53 -20.21 -31.38
N TYR A 277 -16.21 -19.64 -30.21
CA TYR A 277 -15.13 -20.16 -29.36
C TYR A 277 -15.49 -20.28 -27.89
N ILE A 278 -16.02 -19.23 -27.26
CA ILE A 278 -16.19 -19.18 -25.80
C ILE A 278 -17.26 -20.17 -25.34
N GLU A 279 -18.45 -20.13 -25.95
CA GLU A 279 -19.55 -21.05 -25.63
C GLU A 279 -19.16 -22.52 -25.91
N PRO A 280 -18.54 -22.87 -27.06
CA PRO A 280 -18.01 -24.22 -27.26
C PRO A 280 -16.98 -24.65 -26.21
N CYS A 281 -16.03 -23.77 -25.83
CA CYS A 281 -15.06 -24.08 -24.78
C CYS A 281 -15.76 -24.39 -23.45
N ILE A 282 -16.74 -23.58 -23.04
CA ILE A 282 -17.50 -23.79 -21.80
C ILE A 282 -18.15 -25.17 -21.79
N ARG A 283 -18.89 -25.52 -22.85
CA ARG A 283 -19.54 -26.85 -22.96
C ARG A 283 -18.52 -27.99 -22.90
N LEU A 284 -17.37 -27.83 -23.57
CA LEU A 284 -16.31 -28.84 -23.56
C LEU A 284 -15.71 -29.02 -22.16
N ILE A 285 -15.53 -27.93 -21.40
CA ILE A 285 -15.05 -27.98 -20.01
C ILE A 285 -16.07 -28.69 -19.11
N GLU A 286 -17.36 -28.33 -19.24
CA GLU A 286 -18.46 -28.95 -18.48
C GLU A 286 -18.59 -30.46 -18.76
N GLU A 287 -18.32 -30.88 -19.99
CA GLU A 287 -18.28 -32.28 -20.40
C GLU A 287 -16.94 -32.99 -20.08
N ASN A 288 -16.02 -32.34 -19.37
CA ASN A 288 -14.66 -32.81 -19.07
C ASN A 288 -13.80 -33.15 -20.31
N LYS A 289 -14.13 -32.59 -21.48
CA LYS A 289 -13.41 -32.76 -22.75
C LYS A 289 -12.27 -31.74 -22.88
N ASN A 290 -11.37 -31.72 -21.89
CA ASN A 290 -10.33 -30.69 -21.74
C ASN A 290 -9.39 -30.58 -22.97
N ALA A 291 -8.91 -31.70 -23.52
CA ALA A 291 -8.04 -31.66 -24.70
C ALA A 291 -8.70 -30.98 -25.93
N LYS A 292 -10.01 -31.24 -26.14
CA LYS A 292 -10.77 -30.57 -27.21
C LYS A 292 -10.97 -29.08 -26.91
N CYS A 293 -11.16 -28.72 -25.63
CA CYS A 293 -11.22 -27.31 -25.24
C CYS A 293 -9.89 -26.59 -25.54
N GLN A 294 -8.74 -27.25 -25.36
CA GLN A 294 -7.44 -26.69 -25.72
C GLN A 294 -7.32 -26.42 -27.22
N GLU A 295 -7.82 -27.32 -28.08
CA GLU A 295 -7.85 -27.11 -29.53
C GLU A 295 -8.67 -25.86 -29.89
N VAL A 296 -9.88 -25.71 -29.34
CA VAL A 296 -10.75 -24.55 -29.59
C VAL A 296 -10.12 -23.27 -29.04
N TYR A 297 -9.54 -23.32 -27.83
CA TYR A 297 -8.84 -22.19 -27.23
C TYR A 297 -7.66 -21.73 -28.10
N THR A 298 -6.83 -22.67 -28.56
CA THR A 298 -5.68 -22.38 -29.42
C THR A 298 -6.12 -21.77 -30.74
N LYS A 299 -7.16 -22.37 -31.36
CA LYS A 299 -7.76 -21.87 -32.60
C LYS A 299 -8.25 -20.44 -32.46
N MET A 300 -8.96 -20.12 -31.38
CA MET A 300 -9.41 -18.76 -31.07
C MET A 300 -8.25 -17.77 -31.06
N VAL A 301 -7.17 -18.07 -30.33
CA VAL A 301 -6.02 -17.17 -30.21
C VAL A 301 -5.35 -16.94 -31.57
N MET A 302 -5.14 -18.01 -32.34
CA MET A 302 -4.48 -17.93 -33.64
C MET A 302 -5.32 -17.17 -34.67
N GLU A 303 -6.62 -17.48 -34.79
CA GLU A 303 -7.51 -16.83 -35.76
C GLU A 303 -7.73 -15.34 -35.42
N LEU A 304 -7.92 -15.01 -34.14
CA LEU A 304 -8.07 -13.62 -33.73
C LEU A 304 -6.76 -12.84 -33.85
N LYS A 305 -5.62 -13.49 -33.60
CA LYS A 305 -4.30 -12.90 -33.88
C LYS A 305 -4.19 -12.56 -35.36
N GLU A 306 -4.39 -13.50 -36.28
CA GLU A 306 -4.27 -13.22 -37.71
C GLU A 306 -5.25 -12.13 -38.18
N LYS A 307 -6.48 -12.12 -37.66
CA LYS A 307 -7.48 -11.11 -38.03
C LYS A 307 -7.20 -9.71 -37.50
N TYR A 308 -6.56 -9.60 -36.33
CA TYR A 308 -6.38 -8.33 -35.62
C TYR A 308 -4.91 -8.02 -35.27
N LYS A 309 -3.92 -8.65 -35.91
CA LYS A 309 -2.49 -8.38 -35.69
C LYS A 309 -2.03 -7.06 -36.28
#